data_AF-A0A2E3BGE1-F1
#
_entry.id   AF-A0A2E3BGE1-F1
#
_cell.length_a   1.000
_cell.length_b   1.000
_cell.length_c   1.000
_cell.angle_alpha   90.00
_cell.angle_beta   90.00
_cell.angle_gamma   90.00
#
_symmetry.space_group_name_H-M   'P 1'
#
loop_
_entity.id
_entity.type
_entity.pdbx_description
1 polymer ?
#
loop_
_entity_poly.entity_id
_entity_poly.type
_entity_poly.pdbx_seq_one_letter_code
_entity_poly.pdbx_strand_id
1 'polypeptide(L)'
;MKFIINLLILFVLIINSSYADDELITLEELRSLDSKIDNIEVSEIYKDILEVYSLNNLQGYAFLTSSFSDALGFSSAEFNILIYLSKNGEILAAKLLSHSEPLFLYDKGEVRYEGKGINENVLYKFILQYKNKSISNLSINSKNKDHNIDGVSSATITSILMHQSIIVSVNKILNIIGLNNNQSATLDHNSFTPVKWNEMLKDGSISNNKSYYSEIIKL
;
A
#
# COMPACT_ATOMS: atom_id res chain seq x y z
N MET A 1 -38.36 -30.37 21.93
CA MET A 1 -37.31 -29.52 22.52
C MET A 1 -35.96 -29.58 21.79
N LYS A 2 -35.41 -30.76 21.47
CA LYS A 2 -34.12 -30.89 20.74
C LYS A 2 -34.10 -30.27 19.33
N PHE A 3 -35.23 -30.25 18.63
CA PHE A 3 -35.33 -29.67 17.28
C PHE A 3 -35.21 -28.14 17.26
N ILE A 4 -35.74 -27.46 18.28
CA ILE A 4 -35.69 -25.99 18.40
C ILE A 4 -34.28 -25.52 18.77
N ILE A 5 -33.57 -26.31 19.59
CA ILE A 5 -32.16 -26.04 19.96
C ILE A 5 -31.23 -26.18 18.76
N ASN A 6 -31.43 -27.19 17.90
CA ASN A 6 -30.63 -27.32 16.67
C ASN A 6 -30.92 -26.20 15.65
N LEU A 7 -32.15 -25.69 15.58
CA LEU A 7 -32.48 -24.55 14.72
C LEU A 7 -31.82 -23.24 15.22
N LEU A 8 -31.74 -23.06 16.54
CA LEU A 8 -31.11 -21.90 17.16
C LEU A 8 -29.58 -21.93 17.02
N ILE A 9 -28.96 -23.11 17.08
CA ILE A 9 -27.52 -23.28 16.82
C ILE A 9 -27.18 -23.02 15.35
N LEU A 10 -28.06 -23.40 14.41
CA LEU A 10 -27.85 -23.10 12.99
C LEU A 10 -27.98 -21.60 12.69
N PHE A 11 -28.85 -20.89 13.41
CA PHE A 11 -29.02 -19.44 13.24
C PHE A 11 -27.81 -18.65 13.79
N VAL A 12 -27.19 -19.08 14.89
CA VAL A 12 -25.99 -18.44 15.45
C VAL A 12 -24.75 -18.62 14.57
N LEU A 13 -24.68 -19.70 13.77
CA LEU A 13 -23.59 -19.92 12.83
C LEU A 13 -23.64 -19.00 11.59
N ILE A 14 -24.81 -18.47 11.22
CA ILE A 14 -24.97 -17.56 10.08
C ILE A 14 -24.59 -16.11 10.46
N ILE A 15 -24.63 -15.76 11.74
CA ILE A 15 -24.36 -14.38 12.20
C ILE A 15 -22.85 -14.14 12.46
N ASN A 16 -22.02 -15.19 12.41
CA ASN A 16 -20.57 -15.10 12.64
C ASN A 16 -19.73 -15.04 11.36
N SER A 17 -20.31 -14.73 10.21
CA SER A 17 -19.49 -14.09 9.17
C SER A 17 -19.17 -12.70 9.67
N SER A 18 -18.04 -12.56 10.36
CA SER A 18 -17.36 -11.27 10.49
C SER A 18 -17.39 -10.62 9.11
N TYR A 19 -18.18 -9.56 8.97
CA TYR A 19 -18.03 -8.62 7.88
C TYR A 19 -16.61 -8.08 8.01
N ALA A 20 -15.69 -8.67 7.26
CA ALA A 20 -14.57 -7.89 6.76
C ALA A 20 -15.26 -6.84 5.87
N ASP A 21 -15.23 -5.58 6.29
CA ASP A 21 -15.45 -4.46 5.39
C ASP A 21 -14.30 -4.53 4.38
N ASP A 22 -14.46 -5.33 3.33
CA ASP A 22 -13.65 -5.19 2.13
C ASP A 22 -13.97 -3.77 1.64
N GLU A 23 -13.05 -2.83 1.87
CA GLU A 23 -13.17 -1.44 1.48
C GLU A 23 -13.24 -1.41 -0.07
N LEU A 24 -14.45 -1.45 -0.59
CA LEU A 24 -14.71 -1.74 -1.99
C LEU A 24 -14.61 -0.45 -2.79
N ILE A 25 -13.62 -0.34 -3.68
CA ILE A 25 -13.43 0.84 -4.53
C ILE A 25 -14.67 1.04 -5.39
N THR A 26 -15.30 2.21 -5.26
CA THR A 26 -16.51 2.55 -6.02
C THR A 26 -16.18 3.35 -7.28
N LEU A 27 -17.05 3.26 -8.29
CA LEU A 27 -16.97 4.13 -9.47
C LEU A 27 -17.07 5.62 -9.11
N GLU A 28 -17.84 5.95 -8.07
CA GLU A 28 -17.97 7.33 -7.59
C GLU A 28 -16.66 7.87 -7.00
N GLU A 29 -15.94 7.05 -6.23
CA GLU A 29 -14.61 7.42 -5.73
C GLU A 29 -13.63 7.68 -6.87
N LEU A 30 -13.59 6.82 -7.87
CA LEU A 30 -12.72 7.02 -9.03
C LEU A 30 -13.12 8.25 -9.85
N ARG A 31 -14.43 8.50 -10.04
CA ARG A 31 -14.93 9.73 -10.67
C ARG A 31 -14.58 11.00 -9.89
N SER A 32 -14.41 10.90 -8.57
CA SER A 32 -13.91 12.02 -7.75
C SER A 32 -12.45 12.36 -8.06
N LEU A 33 -11.68 11.42 -8.64
CA LEU A 33 -10.30 11.62 -9.07
C LEU A 33 -10.20 12.08 -10.53
N ASP A 34 -10.97 11.46 -11.42
CA ASP A 34 -11.09 11.82 -12.83
C ASP A 34 -12.53 11.64 -13.31
N SER A 35 -13.18 12.75 -13.62
CA SER A 35 -14.58 12.78 -14.06
C SER A 35 -14.84 12.11 -15.40
N LYS A 36 -13.79 11.80 -16.17
CA LYS A 36 -13.90 11.11 -17.47
C LYS A 36 -14.12 9.60 -17.34
N ILE A 37 -13.93 9.03 -16.16
CA ILE A 37 -14.09 7.61 -15.91
C ILE A 37 -15.58 7.25 -16.03
N ASP A 38 -15.90 6.35 -16.95
CA ASP A 38 -17.28 5.93 -17.20
C ASP A 38 -17.58 4.51 -16.70
N ASN A 39 -16.60 3.61 -16.74
CA ASN A 39 -16.74 2.21 -16.34
C ASN A 39 -15.50 1.69 -15.60
N ILE A 40 -15.72 0.69 -14.75
CA ILE A 40 -14.68 -0.07 -14.04
C ILE A 40 -15.00 -1.56 -14.11
N GLU A 41 -13.97 -2.37 -14.33
CA GLU A 41 -14.10 -3.83 -14.39
C GLU A 41 -13.02 -4.45 -13.50
N VAL A 42 -13.34 -5.55 -12.82
CA VAL A 42 -12.34 -6.30 -12.06
C VAL A 42 -11.45 -7.03 -13.05
N SER A 43 -10.13 -6.92 -12.90
CA SER A 43 -9.19 -7.59 -13.79
C SER A 43 -9.35 -9.12 -13.72
N GLU A 44 -9.33 -9.77 -14.88
CA GLU A 44 -9.48 -11.23 -14.98
C GLU A 44 -8.32 -11.98 -14.31
N ILE A 45 -7.15 -11.36 -14.22
CA ILE A 45 -5.92 -11.99 -13.72
C ILE A 45 -5.78 -11.81 -12.21
N TYR A 46 -6.15 -10.63 -11.69
CA TYR A 46 -6.00 -10.27 -10.27
C TYR A 46 -7.23 -9.52 -9.77
N LYS A 47 -7.97 -10.14 -8.84
CA LYS A 47 -9.24 -9.62 -8.30
C LYS A 47 -9.14 -8.26 -7.60
N ASP A 48 -7.96 -7.91 -7.09
CA ASP A 48 -7.72 -6.69 -6.32
C ASP A 48 -7.27 -5.52 -7.23
N ILE A 49 -7.28 -5.73 -8.55
CA ILE A 49 -7.00 -4.72 -9.57
C ILE A 49 -8.28 -4.42 -10.34
N LEU A 50 -8.61 -3.14 -10.44
CA LEU A 50 -9.68 -2.65 -11.30
C LEU A 50 -9.10 -2.07 -12.59
N GLU A 51 -9.62 -2.50 -13.73
CA GLU A 51 -9.40 -1.91 -15.03
C GLU A 51 -10.35 -0.72 -15.20
N VAL A 52 -9.79 0.45 -15.50
CA VAL A 52 -10.52 1.72 -15.53
C VAL A 52 -10.69 2.18 -16.98
N TYR A 53 -11.93 2.45 -17.38
CA TYR A 53 -12.26 2.81 -18.75
C TYR A 53 -12.83 4.24 -18.86
N SER A 54 -12.65 4.79 -20.05
CA SER A 54 -13.32 6.01 -20.53
C SER A 54 -13.62 5.84 -22.00
N LEU A 55 -14.87 6.04 -22.41
CA LEU A 55 -15.36 5.88 -23.77
C LEU A 55 -14.94 4.53 -24.38
N ASN A 56 -15.16 3.44 -23.64
CA ASN A 56 -14.79 2.06 -24.01
C ASN A 56 -13.28 1.84 -24.25
N ASN A 57 -12.41 2.77 -23.85
CA ASN A 57 -10.96 2.62 -23.94
C ASN A 57 -10.37 2.46 -22.54
N LEU A 58 -9.52 1.44 -22.36
CA LEU A 58 -8.75 1.25 -21.14
C LEU A 58 -7.86 2.50 -20.93
N GLN A 59 -8.02 3.16 -19.79
CA GLN A 59 -7.24 4.33 -19.39
C GLN A 59 -6.12 3.97 -18.42
N GLY A 60 -6.34 2.95 -17.60
CA GLY A 60 -5.39 2.56 -16.57
C GLY A 60 -5.97 1.54 -15.58
N TYR A 61 -5.37 1.50 -14.41
CA TYR A 61 -5.66 0.55 -13.35
C TYR A 61 -5.89 1.27 -12.03
N ALA A 62 -6.81 0.76 -11.21
CA ALA A 62 -7.05 1.27 -9.86
C ALA A 62 -6.96 0.14 -8.82
N PHE A 63 -6.42 0.45 -7.66
CA PHE A 63 -6.21 -0.51 -6.58
C PHE A 63 -6.00 0.21 -5.23
N LEU A 64 -6.18 -0.51 -4.12
CA LEU A 64 -5.79 -0.05 -2.80
C LEU A 64 -4.36 -0.48 -2.48
N THR A 65 -3.60 0.39 -1.83
CA THR A 65 -2.24 0.07 -1.40
C THR A 65 -2.17 -1.12 -0.44
N SER A 66 -3.17 -1.29 0.43
CA SER A 66 -3.32 -2.40 1.38
C SER A 66 -3.33 -3.78 0.71
N SER A 67 -3.94 -3.90 -0.47
CA SER A 67 -3.97 -5.16 -1.23
C SER A 67 -2.60 -5.60 -1.76
N PHE A 68 -1.62 -4.68 -1.80
CA PHE A 68 -0.32 -4.94 -2.42
C PHE A 68 0.88 -4.56 -1.54
N SER A 69 0.68 -3.95 -0.37
CA SER A 69 1.78 -3.51 0.47
C SER A 69 1.54 -3.84 1.94
N ASP A 70 2.53 -4.52 2.53
CA ASP A 70 2.55 -4.87 3.96
C ASP A 70 3.07 -3.70 4.82
N ALA A 71 3.14 -2.49 4.28
CA ALA A 71 3.59 -1.30 5.00
C ALA A 71 2.53 -0.86 6.01
N LEU A 72 2.80 -1.07 7.29
CA LEU A 72 1.92 -0.72 8.40
C LEU A 72 2.29 0.64 9.01
N GLY A 73 1.27 1.37 9.44
CA GLY A 73 1.37 2.60 10.22
C GLY A 73 1.78 2.35 11.68
N PHE A 74 1.84 3.44 12.46
CA PHE A 74 2.29 3.35 13.86
C PHE A 74 1.39 2.48 14.75
N SER A 75 0.10 2.43 14.42
CA SER A 75 -0.89 1.57 15.09
C SER A 75 -0.88 0.12 14.61
N SER A 76 0.09 -0.28 13.77
CA SER A 76 0.11 -1.57 13.08
C SER A 76 -1.11 -1.81 12.16
N ALA A 77 -1.74 -0.72 11.72
CA ALA A 77 -2.83 -0.76 10.73
C ALA A 77 -2.30 -0.36 9.35
N GLU A 78 -2.93 -0.90 8.31
CA GLU A 78 -2.63 -0.55 6.93
C GLU A 78 -3.06 0.88 6.60
N PHE A 79 -2.48 1.43 5.53
CA PHE A 79 -2.97 2.64 4.89
C PHE A 79 -3.82 2.24 3.69
N ASN A 80 -5.08 2.65 3.68
CA ASN A 80 -5.94 2.47 2.51
C ASN A 80 -5.84 3.71 1.63
N ILE A 81 -4.90 3.66 0.69
CA ILE A 81 -4.71 4.71 -0.31
C ILE A 81 -5.17 4.15 -1.64
N LEU A 82 -6.22 4.76 -2.20
CA LEU A 82 -6.66 4.49 -3.56
C LEU A 82 -5.67 5.10 -4.54
N ILE A 83 -5.11 4.27 -5.41
CA ILE A 83 -4.23 4.68 -6.50
C ILE A 83 -4.95 4.51 -7.81
N TYR A 84 -4.94 5.53 -8.66
CA TYR A 84 -5.30 5.44 -10.07
C TYR A 84 -4.03 5.61 -10.92
N LEU A 85 -3.64 4.54 -11.61
CA LEU A 85 -2.41 4.39 -12.37
C LEU A 85 -2.70 4.41 -13.87
N SER A 86 -1.90 5.11 -14.66
CA SER A 86 -2.00 5.06 -16.12
C SER A 86 -1.50 3.74 -16.69
N LYS A 87 -1.88 3.45 -17.94
CA LYS A 87 -1.30 2.34 -18.73
C LYS A 87 0.21 2.39 -18.91
N ASN A 88 0.85 3.52 -18.62
CA ASN A 88 2.29 3.72 -18.73
C ASN A 88 3.00 3.68 -17.36
N GLY A 89 2.26 3.44 -16.28
CA GLY A 89 2.83 3.34 -14.93
C GLY A 89 3.02 4.66 -14.19
N GLU A 90 2.34 5.72 -14.63
CA GLU A 90 2.30 7.01 -13.92
C GLU A 90 1.11 7.04 -12.97
N ILE A 91 1.31 7.53 -11.75
CA ILE A 91 0.21 7.75 -10.82
C ILE A 91 -0.58 8.96 -11.32
N LEU A 92 -1.78 8.73 -11.87
CA LEU A 92 -2.68 9.79 -12.33
C LEU A 92 -3.33 10.50 -11.15
N ALA A 93 -3.67 9.75 -10.09
CA ALA A 93 -4.20 10.29 -8.86
C ALA A 93 -3.98 9.32 -7.69
N ALA A 94 -3.98 9.87 -6.48
CA ALA A 94 -3.98 9.10 -5.23
C ALA A 94 -4.94 9.76 -4.24
N LYS A 95 -5.60 8.96 -3.39
CA LYS A 95 -6.53 9.43 -2.36
C LYS A 95 -6.44 8.56 -1.12
N LEU A 96 -6.24 9.19 0.03
CA LEU A 96 -6.33 8.52 1.32
C LEU A 96 -7.82 8.26 1.63
N LEU A 97 -8.21 6.99 1.72
CA LEU A 97 -9.57 6.60 2.10
C LEU A 97 -9.68 6.46 3.61
N SER A 98 -8.74 5.73 4.21
CA SER A 98 -8.71 5.52 5.65
C SER A 98 -7.29 5.28 6.18
N HIS A 99 -7.09 5.62 7.45
CA HIS A 99 -5.87 5.37 8.21
C HIS A 99 -6.20 5.32 9.70
N SER A 100 -5.34 4.67 10.50
CA SER A 100 -5.52 4.57 11.96
C SER A 100 -4.33 5.17 12.71
N GLU A 101 -3.86 6.35 12.31
CA GLU A 101 -2.66 6.96 12.90
C GLU A 101 -2.98 7.69 14.22
N PRO A 102 -2.37 7.30 15.36
CA PRO A 102 -2.72 7.86 16.66
C PRO A 102 -2.57 9.38 16.77
N LEU A 103 -1.60 9.95 16.05
CA LEU A 103 -1.33 11.39 16.03
C LEU A 103 -2.50 12.24 15.52
N PHE A 104 -3.43 11.64 14.78
CA PHE A 104 -4.51 12.32 14.08
C PHE A 104 -5.90 11.90 14.57
N LEU A 105 -5.97 11.07 15.62
CA LEU A 105 -7.24 10.66 16.21
C LEU A 105 -7.86 11.86 16.94
N TYR A 106 -8.62 12.67 16.21
CA TYR A 106 -9.54 13.64 16.80
C TYR A 106 -10.80 12.92 17.22
N ASP A 107 -10.82 12.75 18.52
CA ASP A 107 -11.85 12.23 19.36
C ASP A 107 -13.29 12.66 18.99
N LYS A 108 -14.16 11.65 18.77
CA LYS A 108 -15.63 11.75 18.75
C LYS A 108 -16.18 11.97 20.18
N GLY A 109 -15.68 12.96 20.90
CA GLY A 109 -16.26 13.43 22.17
C GLY A 109 -15.84 12.73 23.48
N GLU A 110 -14.90 11.79 23.47
CA GLU A 110 -14.22 11.25 24.66
C GLU A 110 -12.70 11.46 24.64
N VAL A 111 -12.23 12.54 25.27
CA VAL A 111 -10.85 13.05 25.16
C VAL A 111 -9.80 11.93 25.12
N ARG A 112 -9.35 11.57 23.91
CA ARG A 112 -8.16 10.74 23.72
C ARG A 112 -6.98 11.70 23.59
N TYR A 113 -6.19 11.73 24.65
CA TYR A 113 -4.98 12.52 24.72
C TYR A 113 -4.02 12.10 23.58
N GLU A 114 -3.31 13.11 23.06
CA GLU A 114 -2.03 13.04 22.33
C GLU A 114 -2.00 13.21 20.79
N GLY A 115 -3.04 13.80 20.18
CA GLY A 115 -2.86 14.52 18.92
C GLY A 115 -2.40 15.95 19.18
N LYS A 116 -1.17 16.32 18.80
CA LYS A 116 -0.52 17.61 19.11
C LYS A 116 -1.18 18.88 18.51
N GLY A 117 -2.46 18.86 18.15
CA GLY A 117 -3.08 19.94 17.38
C GLY A 117 -2.92 19.78 15.86
N ILE A 118 -2.39 18.64 15.38
CA ILE A 118 -2.00 18.49 13.97
C ILE A 118 -3.25 18.12 13.15
N ASN A 119 -3.65 19.03 12.26
CA ASN A 119 -4.80 18.80 11.40
C ASN A 119 -4.54 17.63 10.43
N GLU A 120 -5.42 16.64 10.41
CA GLU A 120 -5.39 15.46 9.53
C GLU A 120 -5.22 15.81 8.05
N ASN A 121 -5.64 17.00 7.62
CA ASN A 121 -5.47 17.51 6.26
C ASN A 121 -4.02 17.54 5.75
N VAL A 122 -3.03 17.50 6.64
CA VAL A 122 -1.63 17.35 6.22
C VAL A 122 -1.37 16.02 5.52
N LEU A 123 -2.08 14.94 5.88
CA LEU A 123 -1.98 13.63 5.22
C LEU A 123 -2.63 13.66 3.84
N TYR A 124 -3.80 14.28 3.71
CA TYR A 124 -4.43 14.48 2.40
C TYR A 124 -3.55 15.29 1.45
N LYS A 125 -2.95 16.40 1.94
CA LYS A 125 -1.96 17.18 1.18
C LYS A 125 -0.73 16.37 0.80
N PHE A 126 -0.25 15.51 1.69
CA PHE A 126 0.88 14.63 1.41
C PHE A 126 0.58 13.70 0.21
N ILE A 127 -0.59 13.06 0.20
CA ILE A 127 -1.02 12.13 -0.85
C ILE A 127 -1.27 12.85 -2.19
N LEU A 128 -1.77 14.08 -2.18
CA LEU A 128 -1.98 14.86 -3.40
C LEU A 128 -0.69 15.12 -4.20
N GLN A 129 0.48 15.05 -3.57
CA GLN A 129 1.77 15.25 -4.24
C GLN A 129 2.08 14.16 -5.28
N TYR A 130 1.45 12.98 -5.21
CA TYR A 130 1.69 11.87 -6.14
C TYR A 130 0.97 12.02 -7.49
N LYS A 131 0.09 13.02 -7.62
CA LYS A 131 -0.65 13.28 -8.86
C LYS A 131 0.30 13.53 -10.04
N ASN A 132 0.07 12.82 -11.14
CA ASN A 132 0.83 12.91 -12.38
C ASN A 132 2.35 12.68 -12.19
N LYS A 133 2.74 11.73 -11.33
CA LYS A 133 4.15 11.36 -11.11
C LYS A 133 4.42 9.92 -11.52
N SER A 134 5.55 9.70 -12.18
CA SER A 134 6.15 8.36 -12.27
C SER A 134 6.77 8.00 -10.92
N ILE A 135 6.70 6.72 -10.53
CA ILE A 135 7.35 6.25 -9.29
C ILE A 135 8.88 6.20 -9.39
N SER A 136 9.43 6.31 -10.59
CA SER A 136 10.87 6.24 -10.81
C SER A 136 11.56 7.39 -10.08
N ASN A 137 12.47 7.06 -9.16
CA ASN A 137 13.27 7.98 -8.36
C ASN A 137 12.50 8.84 -7.34
N LEU A 138 11.20 8.61 -7.12
CA LEU A 138 10.46 9.34 -6.07
C LEU A 138 11.07 9.07 -4.70
N SER A 139 11.32 10.14 -3.96
CA SER A 139 11.91 10.07 -2.62
C SER A 139 11.38 11.19 -1.74
N ILE A 140 11.23 10.89 -0.45
CA ILE A 140 10.83 11.89 0.54
C ILE A 140 11.98 12.84 0.83
N ASN A 141 11.70 14.14 0.89
CA ASN A 141 12.63 15.22 1.26
C ASN A 141 13.95 15.16 0.46
N SER A 142 13.86 14.85 -0.81
CA SER A 142 14.97 14.77 -1.75
C SER A 142 15.47 16.15 -2.17
N LYS A 143 16.77 16.25 -2.45
CA LYS A 143 17.36 17.48 -3.03
C LYS A 143 16.92 17.71 -4.48
N ASN A 144 16.56 16.64 -5.20
CA ASN A 144 16.06 16.75 -6.56
C ASN A 144 14.56 17.06 -6.52
N LYS A 145 14.20 18.30 -6.85
CA LYS A 145 12.82 18.80 -6.78
C LYS A 145 11.85 18.03 -7.68
N ASP A 146 12.32 17.51 -8.81
CA ASP A 146 11.45 16.84 -9.78
C ASP A 146 10.93 15.50 -9.24
N HIS A 147 11.74 14.83 -8.41
CA HIS A 147 11.42 13.55 -7.79
C HIS A 147 11.13 13.64 -6.28
N ASN A 148 10.97 14.85 -5.75
CA ASN A 148 10.74 15.05 -4.33
C ASN A 148 9.25 14.90 -3.96
N ILE A 149 9.01 14.29 -2.81
CA ILE A 149 7.75 14.34 -2.06
C ILE A 149 8.06 14.98 -0.70
N ASP A 150 7.41 16.10 -0.38
CA ASP A 150 7.60 16.75 0.92
C ASP A 150 6.98 15.88 2.01
N GLY A 151 7.78 15.50 3.01
CA GLY A 151 7.31 14.76 4.17
C GLY A 151 6.42 15.60 5.08
N VAL A 152 5.67 14.94 5.96
CA VAL A 152 4.80 15.63 6.91
C VAL A 152 5.59 16.00 8.17
N SER A 153 5.75 17.29 8.43
CA SER A 153 6.36 17.79 9.67
C SER A 153 5.59 17.28 10.89
N SER A 154 6.33 16.73 11.86
CA SER A 154 5.79 16.09 13.08
C SER A 154 5.06 14.75 12.88
N ALA A 155 4.94 14.25 11.64
CA ALA A 155 4.46 12.90 11.32
C ALA A 155 5.40 12.23 10.30
N THR A 156 6.71 12.41 10.50
CA THR A 156 7.75 11.97 9.55
C THR A 156 7.68 10.46 9.31
N ILE A 157 7.55 9.66 10.37
CA ILE A 157 7.45 8.20 10.27
C ILE A 157 6.19 7.80 9.48
N THR A 158 5.03 8.38 9.81
CA THR A 158 3.78 8.18 9.07
C THR A 158 3.96 8.49 7.57
N SER A 159 4.57 9.63 7.23
CA SER A 159 4.80 9.99 5.82
C SER A 159 5.74 9.02 5.10
N ILE A 160 6.77 8.51 5.79
CA ILE A 160 7.68 7.49 5.24
C ILE A 160 6.93 6.19 4.97
N LEU A 161 6.10 5.74 5.90
CA LEU A 161 5.38 4.48 5.78
C LEU A 161 4.28 4.58 4.71
N MET A 162 3.56 5.71 4.61
CA MET A 162 2.62 5.94 3.50
C MET A 162 3.33 5.96 2.14
N HIS A 163 4.49 6.62 2.03
CA HIS A 163 5.29 6.60 0.81
C HIS A 163 5.73 5.18 0.44
N GLN A 164 6.27 4.44 1.40
CA GLN A 164 6.65 3.05 1.20
C GLN A 164 5.45 2.21 0.75
N SER A 165 4.28 2.43 1.35
CA SER A 165 3.03 1.78 0.97
C SER A 165 2.74 1.95 -0.52
N ILE A 166 2.74 3.21 -1.00
CA ILE A 166 2.52 3.59 -2.40
C ILE A 166 3.58 3.00 -3.35
N ILE A 167 4.87 3.15 -3.01
CA ILE A 167 5.95 2.72 -3.90
C ILE A 167 5.97 1.20 -4.05
N VAL A 168 5.78 0.45 -2.97
CA VAL A 168 5.74 -1.02 -3.00
C VAL A 168 4.53 -1.49 -3.80
N SER A 169 3.34 -0.96 -3.53
CA SER A 169 2.12 -1.38 -4.23
C SER A 169 2.18 -1.07 -5.72
N VAL A 170 2.63 0.13 -6.11
CA VAL A 170 2.72 0.51 -7.53
C VAL A 170 3.75 -0.37 -8.23
N ASN A 171 4.92 -0.63 -7.65
CA ASN A 171 5.90 -1.52 -8.26
C ASN A 171 5.37 -2.94 -8.46
N LYS A 172 4.62 -3.50 -7.49
CA LYS A 172 3.97 -4.81 -7.67
C LYS A 172 2.98 -4.79 -8.83
N ILE A 173 2.17 -3.74 -8.96
CA ILE A 173 1.24 -3.59 -10.09
C ILE A 173 1.99 -3.46 -11.41
N LEU A 174 3.04 -2.65 -11.50
CA LEU A 174 3.87 -2.52 -12.72
C LEU A 174 4.48 -3.86 -13.15
N ASN A 175 4.85 -4.72 -12.20
CA ASN A 175 5.31 -6.08 -12.48
C ASN A 175 4.16 -6.93 -13.05
N ILE A 176 2.99 -6.90 -12.41
CA ILE A 176 1.81 -7.66 -12.80
C ILE A 176 1.36 -7.32 -14.23
N ILE A 177 1.35 -6.04 -14.59
CA ILE A 177 0.92 -5.57 -15.92
C ILE A 177 2.06 -5.57 -16.96
N GLY A 178 3.26 -6.03 -16.60
CA GLY A 178 4.38 -6.19 -17.53
C GLY A 178 5.06 -4.89 -18.00
N LEU A 179 4.96 -3.81 -17.21
CA LEU A 179 5.62 -2.53 -17.51
C LEU A 179 7.01 -2.41 -16.88
N ASN A 180 7.30 -3.17 -15.82
CA ASN A 180 8.61 -3.16 -15.18
C ASN A 180 9.57 -4.12 -15.89
N ASN A 181 10.01 -3.75 -17.10
CA ASN A 181 10.90 -4.55 -17.95
C ASN A 181 12.39 -4.29 -17.69
N ASN A 182 12.75 -3.82 -16.48
CA ASN A 182 14.14 -3.61 -16.14
C ASN A 182 14.84 -4.96 -15.99
N GLN A 183 15.64 -5.33 -17.00
CA GLN A 183 16.53 -6.50 -17.04
C GLN A 183 17.70 -6.43 -16.03
N SER A 184 17.72 -5.41 -15.16
CA SER A 184 18.59 -5.40 -13.99
C SER A 184 18.03 -6.39 -12.98
N ALA A 185 18.88 -7.18 -12.31
CA ALA A 185 18.43 -8.06 -11.24
C ALA A 185 17.57 -7.28 -10.23
N THR A 186 16.26 -7.49 -10.26
CA THR A 186 15.30 -6.91 -9.33
C THR A 186 15.08 -7.89 -8.20
N LEU A 187 14.79 -7.37 -7.01
CA LEU A 187 14.37 -8.22 -5.90
C LEU A 187 12.98 -8.80 -6.23
N ASP A 188 12.87 -10.12 -6.19
CA ASP A 188 11.57 -10.79 -6.31
C ASP A 188 10.80 -10.63 -5.00
N HIS A 189 9.82 -9.73 -5.01
CA HIS A 189 8.94 -9.48 -3.87
C HIS A 189 7.66 -10.35 -3.90
N ASN A 190 7.46 -11.15 -4.95
CA ASN A 190 6.22 -11.86 -5.21
C ASN A 190 6.34 -13.36 -4.94
N SER A 191 7.53 -13.94 -5.11
CA SER A 191 7.77 -15.39 -4.90
C SER A 191 8.29 -15.74 -3.51
N PHE A 192 8.19 -14.84 -2.52
CA PHE A 192 8.79 -15.08 -1.22
C PHE A 192 8.19 -16.32 -0.56
N THR A 193 9.05 -17.25 -0.17
CA THR A 193 8.70 -18.41 0.64
C THR A 193 9.64 -18.48 1.84
N PRO A 194 9.15 -18.74 3.06
CA PRO A 194 10.01 -18.83 4.23
C PRO A 194 10.92 -20.07 4.14
N VAL A 195 12.23 -19.85 4.19
CA VAL A 195 13.28 -20.88 4.10
C VAL A 195 13.99 -21.02 5.44
N LYS A 196 14.39 -22.24 5.81
CA LYS A 196 15.12 -22.46 7.08
C LYS A 196 16.58 -22.06 6.94
N TRP A 197 17.19 -21.62 8.04
CA TRP A 197 18.60 -21.20 8.10
C TRP A 197 19.59 -22.18 7.45
N ASN A 198 19.41 -23.49 7.69
CA ASN A 198 20.29 -24.53 7.12
C ASN A 198 20.18 -24.64 5.60
N GLU A 199 19.01 -24.35 5.04
CA GLU A 199 18.79 -24.35 3.60
C GLU A 199 19.43 -23.10 2.98
N MET A 200 19.33 -21.94 3.65
CA MET A 200 20.00 -20.69 3.25
C MET A 200 21.54 -20.77 3.31
N LEU A 201 22.10 -21.57 4.23
CA LEU A 201 23.53 -21.87 4.23
C LEU A 201 23.93 -22.79 3.07
N LYS A 202 23.02 -23.70 2.65
CA LYS A 202 23.28 -24.70 1.61
C LYS A 202 23.16 -24.12 0.21
N ASP A 203 22.22 -23.20 -0.01
CA ASP A 203 22.04 -22.50 -1.29
C ASP A 203 23.00 -21.31 -1.47
N GLY A 204 23.73 -20.93 -0.40
CA GLY A 204 24.72 -19.86 -0.42
C GLY A 204 24.14 -18.46 -0.23
N SER A 205 22.85 -18.33 0.06
CA SER A 205 22.20 -17.06 0.40
C SER A 205 22.78 -16.44 1.68
N ILE A 206 23.22 -17.28 2.62
CA ILE A 206 23.96 -16.88 3.82
C ILE A 206 25.31 -17.57 3.82
N SER A 207 26.36 -16.85 4.21
CA SER A 207 27.69 -17.41 4.42
C SER A 207 28.31 -16.89 5.71
N ASN A 208 29.25 -17.66 6.26
CA ASN A 208 30.01 -17.27 7.43
C ASN A 208 31.38 -16.76 7.00
N ASN A 209 31.77 -15.57 7.44
CA ASN A 209 33.14 -15.08 7.33
C ASN A 209 33.79 -15.03 8.72
N LYS A 210 35.00 -15.58 8.84
CA LYS A 210 35.81 -15.49 10.07
C LYS A 210 36.95 -14.53 9.78
N SER A 211 37.04 -13.46 10.55
CA SER A 211 38.14 -12.50 10.46
C SER A 211 38.94 -12.50 11.76
N TYR A 212 40.26 -12.44 11.66
CA TYR A 212 41.16 -12.39 12.81
C TYR A 212 41.65 -10.97 13.05
N TYR A 213 41.84 -10.60 14.32
CA TYR A 213 42.28 -9.26 14.72
C TYR A 213 43.62 -8.83 14.09
N SER A 214 44.49 -9.80 13.79
CA SER A 214 45.77 -9.62 13.10
C SER A 214 45.65 -9.16 11.65
N GLU A 215 44.50 -9.35 11.00
CA GLU A 215 44.28 -9.00 9.59
C GLU A 215 43.81 -7.54 9.41
N ILE A 216 43.35 -6.90 10.49
CA ILE A 216 42.76 -5.56 10.47
C ILE A 216 43.82 -4.48 10.79
N ILE A 217 44.88 -4.84 11.52
CA ILE A 217 45.97 -3.92 11.86
C ILE A 217 47.12 -4.12 10.90
N LYS A 218 47.21 -3.28 9.86
CA LYS A 218 48.47 -3.06 9.14
C LYS A 218 49.33 -2.11 9.96
N LEU A 219 50.40 -2.63 10.57
CA LEU A 219 51.50 -1.81 11.09
C LEU A 219 52.26 -1.13 9.94
#